data_AF-A0A9D8B9H1-F1
#
_entry.id   AF-A0A9D8B9H1-F1
#
_cell.length_a   1.000
_cell.length_b   1.000
_cell.length_c   1.000
_cell.angle_alpha   90.00
_cell.angle_beta   90.00
_cell.angle_gamma   90.00
#
_symmetry.space_group_name_H-M   'P 1'
#
loop_
_entity.id
_entity.type
_entity.pdbx_description
1 polymer ?
#
loop_
_entity_poly.entity_id
_entity_poly.type
_entity_poly.pdbx_seq_one_letter_code
_entity_poly.pdbx_strand_id
1 'polypeptide(L)'
;MNLPPRVSIATPPPSARAPRFNLAPRDVANLLKELKAFHKTFSPHFQRKEQQHWSLKYMQGQMLKIERKAIEPMARALDGGN
;
A
#
# COMPACT_ATOMS: atom_id res chain seq x y z
N MET A 1 45.06 10.28 28.98
CA MET A 1 44.28 9.28 28.22
C MET A 1 43.07 10.01 27.65
N ASN A 2 43.08 10.34 26.35
CA ASN A 2 41.95 11.05 25.72
C ASN A 2 40.91 10.03 25.24
N LEU A 3 39.67 10.16 25.72
CA LEU A 3 38.53 9.40 25.22
C LEU A 3 38.20 9.88 23.79
N PRO A 4 37.97 8.99 22.81
CA PRO A 4 37.51 9.41 21.48
C PRO A 4 36.17 10.19 21.56
N PRO A 5 35.96 11.16 20.66
CA PRO A 5 34.76 11.98 20.64
C PRO A 5 33.52 11.12 20.37
N ARG A 6 32.45 11.42 21.12
CA ARG A 6 31.12 10.81 20.96
C ARG A 6 30.69 10.96 19.49
N VAL A 7 30.46 9.85 18.80
CA VAL A 7 29.86 9.86 17.46
C VAL A 7 28.47 10.50 17.59
N SER A 8 28.29 11.68 17.00
CA SER A 8 26.97 12.26 16.79
C SER A 8 26.20 11.31 15.88
N ILE A 9 25.21 10.63 16.43
CA ILE A 9 24.23 9.87 15.65
C ILE A 9 23.41 10.89 14.87
N ALA A 10 23.83 11.16 13.64
CA ALA A 10 23.06 11.97 12.71
C ALA A 10 21.63 11.41 12.66
N THR A 11 20.63 12.28 12.79
CA THR A 11 19.23 11.86 12.67
C THR A 11 19.03 11.11 11.35
N PRO A 12 18.49 9.88 11.37
CA PRO A 12 18.28 9.10 10.15
C PRO A 12 17.38 9.86 9.17
N PRO A 13 17.52 9.65 7.85
CA PRO A 13 16.64 10.27 6.87
C PRO A 13 15.18 9.89 7.15
N PRO A 14 14.19 10.68 6.70
CA PRO A 14 12.77 10.39 6.92
C PRO A 14 12.35 8.97 6.51
N SER A 15 12.96 8.41 5.46
CA SER A 15 12.72 7.05 4.97
C SER A 15 13.27 5.94 5.88
N ALA A 16 14.26 6.23 6.73
CA ALA A 16 14.86 5.26 7.66
C ALA A 16 14.28 5.35 9.07
N ARG A 17 13.28 6.22 9.29
CA ARG A 17 12.57 6.32 10.57
C ARG A 17 11.37 5.39 10.55
N ALA A 18 11.13 4.67 11.65
CA ALA A 18 9.90 3.91 11.81
C ALA A 18 8.69 4.86 11.67
N PRO A 19 7.69 4.53 10.83
CA PRO A 19 6.51 5.35 10.68
C PRO A 19 5.75 5.41 12.01
N ARG A 20 5.31 6.61 12.39
CA ARG A 20 4.45 6.78 13.57
C ARG A 20 3.07 6.21 13.22
N PHE A 21 2.67 5.13 13.90
CA PHE A 21 1.39 4.47 13.67
C PHE A 21 0.26 5.20 14.42
N ASN A 22 -0.12 6.38 13.94
CA ASN A 22 -1.20 7.20 14.50
C ASN A 22 -2.39 7.23 13.53
N LEU A 23 -2.97 6.07 13.24
CA LEU A 23 -4.12 5.92 12.36
C LEU A 23 -5.38 5.64 13.18
N ALA A 24 -6.40 6.47 13.02
CA ALA A 24 -7.75 6.19 13.50
C ALA A 24 -8.56 5.44 12.41
N PRO A 25 -9.66 4.75 12.76
CA PRO A 25 -10.51 4.07 11.77
C PRO A 25 -11.00 4.98 10.63
N ARG A 26 -11.27 6.26 10.93
CA ARG A 26 -11.63 7.27 9.92
C ARG A 26 -10.53 7.50 8.88
N ASP A 27 -9.26 7.40 9.28
CA ASP A 27 -8.12 7.61 8.40
C ASP A 27 -8.00 6.43 7.42
N VAL A 28 -8.28 5.21 7.88
CA VAL A 28 -8.35 4.01 7.02
C VAL A 28 -9.47 4.14 5.98
N ALA A 29 -10.65 4.64 6.38
CA ALA A 29 -11.75 4.89 5.46
C ALA A 29 -11.40 5.96 4.42
N ASN A 30 -10.70 7.02 4.82
CA ASN A 30 -10.21 8.06 3.93
C ASN A 30 -9.15 7.53 2.96
N LEU A 31 -8.20 6.72 3.43
CA LEU A 31 -7.21 6.06 2.57
C LEU A 31 -7.86 5.18 1.50
N LEU A 32 -8.93 4.45 1.85
CA LEU A 32 -9.69 3.67 0.86
C LEU A 32 -10.36 4.57 -0.19
N LYS A 33 -10.87 5.73 0.21
CA LYS A 33 -11.45 6.72 -0.71
C LYS A 33 -10.39 7.30 -1.63
N GLU A 34 -9.22 7.66 -1.09
CA GLU A 34 -8.08 8.17 -1.85
C GLU A 34 -7.53 7.13 -2.84
N LEU A 35 -7.44 5.86 -2.43
CA LEU A 35 -7.02 4.77 -3.31
C LEU A 35 -7.98 4.60 -4.51
N LYS A 36 -9.30 4.68 -4.27
CA LYS A 36 -10.29 4.65 -5.35
C LYS A 36 -10.18 5.88 -6.26
N ALA A 37 -9.95 7.06 -5.69
CA ALA A 37 -9.75 8.29 -6.46
C ALA A 37 -8.49 8.20 -7.33
N PHE A 38 -7.39 7.71 -6.77
CA PHE A 38 -6.16 7.42 -7.51
C PHE A 38 -6.43 6.49 -8.68
N HIS A 39 -7.05 5.33 -8.45
CA HIS A 39 -7.38 4.37 -9.51
C HIS A 39 -8.23 5.01 -10.63
N LYS A 40 -9.23 5.82 -10.24
CA LYS A 40 -10.08 6.56 -11.19
C LYS A 40 -9.28 7.58 -12.03
N THR A 41 -8.32 8.28 -11.43
CA THR A 41 -7.46 9.23 -12.17
C THR A 41 -6.66 8.53 -13.28
N PHE A 42 -6.18 7.32 -13.01
CA PHE A 42 -5.42 6.55 -14.00
C PHE A 42 -6.32 5.72 -14.92
N SER A 43 -7.61 5.59 -14.62
CA SER A 43 -8.50 4.73 -15.40
C SER A 43 -8.56 5.01 -16.90
N PRO A 44 -8.50 6.28 -17.38
CA PRO A 44 -8.49 6.59 -18.81
C PRO A 44 -7.24 6.09 -19.54
N HIS A 45 -6.17 5.74 -18.83
CA HIS A 45 -4.89 5.31 -19.42
C HIS A 45 -4.81 3.80 -19.64
N PHE A 46 -5.80 3.02 -19.15
CA PHE A 46 -5.88 1.60 -19.48
C PHE A 46 -6.32 1.42 -20.93
N GLN A 47 -5.62 0.54 -21.66
CA GLN A 47 -5.95 0.25 -23.05
C GLN A 47 -7.25 -0.56 -23.18
N ARG A 48 -7.64 -1.29 -22.13
CA ARG A 48 -8.80 -2.18 -22.11
C ARG A 48 -9.59 -2.03 -20.80
N LYS A 49 -10.91 -2.14 -20.89
CA LYS A 49 -11.81 -2.13 -19.71
C LYS A 49 -11.52 -3.27 -18.73
N GLU A 50 -11.16 -4.44 -19.25
CA GLU A 50 -10.74 -5.58 -18.42
C GLU A 50 -9.48 -5.25 -17.61
N GLN A 51 -8.48 -4.61 -18.21
CA GLN A 51 -7.26 -4.21 -17.51
C GLN A 51 -7.55 -3.21 -16.38
N GLN A 52 -8.47 -2.27 -16.62
CA GLN A 52 -8.95 -1.35 -15.59
C GLN A 52 -9.65 -2.12 -14.45
N HIS A 53 -10.51 -3.09 -14.77
CA HIS A 53 -11.20 -3.90 -13.78
C HIS A 53 -10.23 -4.74 -12.94
N TRP A 54 -9.34 -5.49 -13.60
CA TRP A 54 -8.40 -6.39 -12.93
C TRP A 54 -7.34 -5.66 -12.12
N SER A 55 -6.92 -4.46 -12.53
CA SER A 55 -6.01 -3.64 -11.72
C SER A 55 -6.64 -3.23 -10.39
N LEU A 56 -7.94 -2.90 -10.38
CA LEU A 56 -8.65 -2.60 -9.12
C LEU A 56 -8.78 -3.86 -8.24
N LYS A 57 -9.13 -5.00 -8.84
CA LYS A 57 -9.19 -6.29 -8.13
C LYS A 57 -7.85 -6.66 -7.51
N TYR A 58 -6.76 -6.48 -8.25
CA TYR A 58 -5.41 -6.69 -7.73
C TYR A 58 -5.12 -5.79 -6.51
N MET A 59 -5.44 -4.49 -6.57
CA MET A 59 -5.29 -3.58 -5.43
C MET A 59 -6.11 -4.02 -4.21
N GLN A 60 -7.33 -4.51 -4.41
CA GLN A 60 -8.16 -5.09 -3.33
C GLN A 60 -7.51 -6.34 -2.73
N GLY A 61 -6.97 -7.23 -3.58
CA GLY A 61 -6.26 -8.43 -3.17
C GLY A 61 -5.06 -8.15 -2.27
N GLN A 62 -4.32 -7.07 -2.56
CA GLN A 62 -3.20 -6.63 -1.74
C GLN A 62 -3.60 -6.22 -0.32
N MET A 63 -4.88 -5.94 -0.06
CA MET A 63 -5.41 -5.62 1.26
C MET A 63 -5.96 -6.84 2.01
N LEU A 64 -6.02 -8.02 1.38
CA LEU A 64 -6.47 -9.24 2.03
C LEU A 64 -5.51 -9.69 3.12
N LYS A 65 -6.08 -10.23 4.21
CA LYS A 65 -5.36 -10.85 5.30
C LYS A 65 -5.12 -12.34 5.03
N ILE A 66 -4.44 -12.63 3.92
CA ILE A 66 -4.06 -13.99 3.49
C ILE A 66 -2.54 -14.17 3.52
N GLU A 67 -2.08 -15.41 3.71
CA GLU A 67 -0.65 -15.74 3.84
C GLU A 67 0.14 -15.44 2.57
N ARG A 68 -0.40 -15.80 1.39
CA ARG A 68 0.25 -15.63 0.10
C ARG A 68 -0.49 -14.64 -0.78
N LYS A 69 0.16 -13.54 -1.16
CA LYS A 69 -0.36 -12.51 -2.07
C LYS A 69 0.02 -12.74 -3.54
N ALA A 70 0.01 -13.99 -3.97
CA ALA A 70 0.09 -14.32 -5.39
C ALA A 70 -1.28 -14.11 -6.07
N ILE A 71 -1.31 -13.99 -7.39
CA ILE A 71 -2.53 -13.68 -8.16
C ILE A 71 -3.65 -14.69 -7.86
N GLU A 72 -3.38 -15.99 -7.96
CA GLU A 72 -4.39 -17.02 -7.77
C GLU A 72 -5.01 -17.03 -6.34
N PRO A 73 -4.23 -17.03 -5.24
CA PRO A 73 -4.80 -16.91 -3.90
C PRO A 73 -5.65 -15.66 -3.70
N MET A 74 -5.23 -14.51 -4.25
CA MET A 74 -6.01 -13.28 -4.16
C MET A 74 -7.32 -13.37 -4.95
N ALA A 75 -7.26 -13.90 -6.18
CA ALA A 75 -8.43 -14.08 -7.03
C ALA A 75 -9.47 -14.99 -6.36
N ARG A 76 -9.03 -16.12 -5.78
CA ARG A 76 -9.93 -17.06 -5.06
C ARG A 76 -10.58 -16.45 -3.82
N ALA A 77 -9.91 -15.52 -3.15
CA ALA A 77 -10.39 -14.91 -1.90
C ALA A 77 -11.23 -13.63 -2.12
N LEU A 78 -11.17 -13.03 -3.31
CA LEU A 78 -11.94 -11.84 -3.67
C LEU A 78 -13.29 -12.23 -4.27
N ASP A 79 -14.34 -11.52 -3.85
CA ASP A 79 -15.62 -11.60 -4.53
C ASP A 79 -15.49 -11.20 -6.01
N GLY A 80 -16.01 -12.03 -6.92
CA GLY A 80 -15.86 -11.87 -8.37
C GLY A 80 -14.42 -11.89 -8.89
N GLY A 81 -13.46 -12.46 -8.15
CA GLY A 81 -12.12 -12.76 -8.67
C GLY A 81 -12.12 -14.01 -9.56
N ASN A 82 -11.19 -14.05 -10.52
CA ASN A 82 -10.92 -15.21 -11.39
C ASN A 82 -9.42 -15.31 -11.62
#